data_AF-A0A7Z0SDX9-F1
#
_entry.id   AF-A0A7Z0SDX9-F1
#
_cell.length_a   1.000
_cell.length_b   1.000
_cell.length_c   1.000
_cell.angle_alpha   90.00
_cell.angle_beta   90.00
_cell.angle_gamma   90.00
#
_symmetry.space_group_name_H-M   'P 1'
#
loop_
_entity.id
_entity.type
_entity.pdbx_description
1 polymer ?
#
loop_
_entity_poly.entity_id
_entity_poly.type
_entity_poly.pdbx_seq_one_letter_code
_entity_poly.pdbx_strand_id
1 'polypeptide(L)'
;MALLLPLIVGAIPEELLESELFGHRKGAFSGAFEHRQGLFQAADTGTLFLDEIGDMSSAFQVKHCVRCRNVKFRPVGSNTQYSG
;
A
#
# COMPACT_ATOMS: atom_id res chain seq x y z
N MET A 1 -11.48 -8.95 15.40
CA MET A 1 -10.86 -10.08 14.69
C MET A 1 -9.77 -9.47 13.81
N ALA A 2 -8.50 -9.60 14.19
CA ALA A 2 -7.40 -8.96 13.46
C ALA A 2 -7.11 -9.76 12.19
N LEU A 3 -7.27 -9.13 11.02
CA LEU A 3 -6.80 -9.68 9.74
C LEU A 3 -5.27 -9.56 9.72
N LEU A 4 -4.58 -10.63 10.08
CA LEU A 4 -3.15 -10.79 9.87
C LEU A 4 -2.91 -11.10 8.40
N LEU A 5 -2.50 -10.09 7.63
CA LEU A 5 -2.07 -10.25 6.25
C LEU A 5 -0.54 -10.14 6.21
N PRO A 6 0.20 -11.27 6.22
CA PRO A 6 1.64 -11.24 6.05
C PRO A 6 1.97 -10.87 4.59
N LEU A 7 2.69 -9.76 4.40
CA LEU A 7 3.20 -9.36 3.11
C LEU A 7 4.74 -9.38 3.13
N ILE A 8 5.32 -10.17 2.23
CA ILE A 8 6.76 -10.26 2.01
C ILE A 8 7.12 -9.22 0.95
N VAL A 9 7.67 -8.09 1.39
CA VAL A 9 7.89 -6.92 0.52
C VAL A 9 9.05 -7.11 -0.46
N GLY A 10 10.04 -7.95 -0.13
CA GLY A 10 11.16 -8.27 -1.03
C GLY A 10 10.79 -9.16 -2.23
N ALA A 11 9.63 -9.85 -2.17
CA ALA A 11 9.19 -10.77 -3.21
C ALA A 11 8.37 -10.11 -4.33
N ILE A 12 8.01 -8.83 -4.20
CA ILE A 12 7.09 -8.13 -5.09
C ILE A 12 7.79 -6.92 -5.73
N PRO A 13 7.70 -6.73 -7.06
CA PRO A 13 8.19 -5.52 -7.73
C PRO A 13 7.58 -4.25 -7.11
N GLU A 14 8.39 -3.19 -6.96
CA GLU A 14 8.03 -1.97 -6.23
C GLU A 14 6.72 -1.32 -6.71
N GLU A 15 6.47 -1.30 -8.03
CA GLU A 15 5.25 -0.75 -8.62
C GLU A 15 3.99 -1.54 -8.22
N LEU A 16 4.09 -2.87 -8.18
CA LEU A 16 3.01 -3.74 -7.75
C LEU A 16 2.82 -3.66 -6.24
N LEU A 17 3.91 -3.51 -5.49
CA LEU A 17 3.87 -3.33 -4.06
C LEU A 17 3.13 -2.04 -3.66
N GLU A 18 3.37 -0.94 -4.36
CA GLU A 18 2.63 0.32 -4.15
C GLU A 18 1.13 0.14 -4.39
N SER A 19 0.79 -0.56 -5.46
CA SER A 19 -0.58 -0.93 -5.79
C SER A 19 -1.24 -1.81 -4.72
N GLU A 20 -0.54 -2.81 -4.15
CA GLU A 20 -1.10 -3.66 -3.10
C GLU A 20 -1.29 -2.91 -1.77
N LEU A 21 -0.31 -2.08 -1.37
CA LEU A 21 -0.36 -1.36 -0.10
C LEU A 21 -1.36 -0.21 -0.11
N PHE A 22 -1.34 0.63 -1.15
CA PHE A 22 -2.12 1.86 -1.24
C PHE A 22 -3.37 1.73 -2.11
N GLY A 23 -3.48 0.66 -2.89
CA GLY A 23 -4.54 0.47 -3.86
C GLY A 23 -4.26 1.20 -5.16
N HIS A 24 -5.09 0.94 -6.17
CA HIS A 24 -5.00 1.60 -7.47
C HIS A 24 -6.38 1.82 -8.08
N ARG A 25 -6.49 2.82 -8.96
CA ARG A 25 -7.65 2.97 -9.84
C ARG A 25 -7.49 2.15 -11.12
N LYS A 26 -8.62 1.74 -11.68
CA LYS A 26 -8.67 1.15 -13.01
C LYS A 26 -7.95 2.07 -14.01
N GLY A 27 -7.03 1.51 -14.79
CA GLY A 27 -6.23 2.24 -15.77
C GLY A 27 -5.04 3.00 -15.20
N ALA A 28 -4.68 2.81 -13.93
CA ALA A 28 -3.51 3.46 -13.33
C ALA A 28 -2.17 2.97 -13.92
N PHE A 29 -2.12 1.71 -14.39
CA PHE A 29 -0.99 1.10 -15.09
C PHE A 29 -1.47 -0.05 -15.99
N SER A 30 -0.59 -0.57 -16.85
CA SER A 30 -0.87 -1.73 -17.71
C SER A 30 -1.16 -2.97 -16.85
N GLY A 31 -2.42 -3.40 -16.81
CA GLY A 31 -2.87 -4.50 -15.95
C GLY A 31 -3.81 -4.08 -14.81
N ALA A 32 -4.00 -2.77 -14.58
CA ALA A 32 -5.01 -2.24 -13.65
C ALA A 32 -6.41 -2.32 -14.27
N PHE A 33 -6.95 -3.54 -14.44
CA PHE A 33 -8.24 -3.77 -15.09
C PHE A 33 -9.44 -3.33 -14.23
N GLU A 34 -9.24 -3.24 -12.93
CA GLU A 34 -10.26 -2.90 -11.95
C GLU A 34 -9.74 -1.89 -10.91
N HIS A 35 -10.63 -1.35 -10.09
CA HIS A 35 -10.24 -0.54 -8.93
C HIS A 35 -10.01 -1.47 -7.74
N ARG A 36 -8.86 -1.33 -7.07
CA ARG A 36 -8.50 -2.15 -5.91
C ARG A 36 -8.20 -1.26 -4.71
N GLN A 37 -8.80 -1.61 -3.57
CA GLN A 37 -8.47 -1.00 -2.28
C GLN A 37 -7.13 -1.55 -1.77
N GLY A 38 -6.32 -0.68 -1.19
CA GLY A 38 -5.02 -1.05 -0.63
C GLY A 38 -5.12 -1.77 0.71
N LEU A 39 -4.10 -2.56 1.04
CA LEU A 39 -3.98 -3.25 2.32
C LEU A 39 -4.03 -2.30 3.52
N PHE A 40 -3.56 -1.06 3.37
CA PHE A 40 -3.68 -0.05 4.43
C PHE A 40 -5.12 0.37 4.73
N GLN A 41 -5.98 0.35 3.71
CA GLN A 41 -7.40 0.63 3.89
C GLN A 41 -8.12 -0.59 4.46
N ALA A 42 -7.74 -1.79 4.03
CA ALA A 42 -8.28 -3.03 4.57
C ALA A 42 -7.90 -3.26 6.04
N ALA A 43 -6.71 -2.79 6.45
CA ALA A 43 -6.18 -2.91 7.81
C ALA A 43 -6.53 -1.72 8.72
N ASP A 44 -7.44 -0.82 8.32
CA ASP A 44 -7.77 0.40 9.06
C ASP A 44 -8.24 0.14 10.51
N THR A 45 -8.96 -0.97 10.73
CA THR A 45 -9.36 -1.44 12.07
C THR A 45 -8.59 -2.69 12.53
N GLY A 46 -7.51 -3.03 11.82
CA GLY A 46 -6.71 -4.25 12.00
C GLY A 46 -5.23 -3.96 12.23
N THR A 47 -4.37 -4.91 11.89
CA THR A 47 -2.91 -4.77 12.00
C THR A 47 -2.25 -5.37 10.78
N LEU A 48 -1.48 -4.58 10.05
CA LEU A 48 -0.71 -5.02 8.89
C LEU A 48 0.72 -5.35 9.32
N PHE A 49 1.19 -6.55 8.99
CA PHE A 49 2.57 -6.96 9.22
C PHE A 49 3.33 -6.95 7.90
N LEU A 50 4.47 -6.29 7.88
CA LEU A 50 5.36 -6.21 6.74
C LEU A 50 6.68 -6.84 7.14
N ASP A 51 7.07 -7.87 6.41
CA ASP A 51 8.31 -8.61 6.64
C ASP A 51 9.32 -8.28 5.54
N GLU A 52 10.62 -8.28 5.85
CA GLU A 52 11.69 -7.86 4.94
C GLU A 52 11.64 -6.38 4.50
N ILE A 53 11.23 -5.47 5.41
CA ILE A 53 11.17 -4.03 5.10
C ILE A 53 12.51 -3.40 4.68
N GLY A 54 13.62 -4.07 5.00
CA GLY A 54 14.97 -3.67 4.63
C GLY A 54 15.27 -3.79 3.13
N ASP A 55 14.52 -4.62 2.41
CA ASP A 55 14.65 -4.79 0.94
C ASP A 55 13.84 -3.75 0.14
N MET A 56 13.03 -2.93 0.82
CA MET A 56 12.35 -1.80 0.15
C MET A 56 13.35 -0.69 -0.18
N SER A 57 13.15 -0.03 -1.34
CA SER A 57 13.92 1.15 -1.71
C SER A 57 13.79 2.24 -0.63
N SER A 58 14.86 3.01 -0.40
CA SER A 58 14.84 4.09 0.59
C SER A 58 13.79 5.17 0.26
N ALA A 59 13.45 5.35 -1.02
CA ALA A 59 12.33 6.21 -1.45
C ALA A 59 10.97 5.65 -0.97
N PHE A 60 10.79 4.34 -1.00
CA PHE A 60 9.59 3.67 -0.52
C PHE A 60 9.49 3.65 1.00
N GLN A 61 10.60 3.46 1.70
CA GLN A 61 10.67 3.54 3.17
C GLN A 61 10.24 4.93 3.69
N VAL A 62 10.61 6.02 2.99
CA VAL A 62 10.17 7.38 3.34
C VAL A 62 8.65 7.55 3.17
N LYS A 63 8.06 7.01 2.09
CA LYS A 63 6.60 6.98 1.90
C LYS A 63 5.88 6.14 2.96
N HIS A 64 6.54 5.13 3.51
CA HIS A 64 5.99 4.25 4.54
C HIS A 64 5.92 4.91 5.93
N CYS A 65 6.99 5.63 6.30
CA CYS A 65 7.11 6.34 7.58
C CYS A 65 5.96 7.36 7.79
N VAL A 66 5.39 7.85 6.69
CA VAL A 66 4.25 8.76 6.64
C VAL A 66 2.95 8.13 7.19
N ARG A 67 2.72 6.81 7.06
CA ARG A 67 1.49 6.16 7.59
C ARG A 67 1.49 5.99 9.12
N CYS A 68 2.65 5.76 9.74
CA CYS A 68 2.75 5.66 11.21
C CYS A 68 2.29 6.94 11.95
N ARG A 69 2.11 8.08 11.26
CA ARG A 69 1.84 9.40 11.84
C ARG A 69 0.47 10.03 11.48
N ASN A 70 -0.55 9.26 11.10
CA ASN A 70 -1.87 9.81 10.68
C ASN A 70 -1.81 10.65 9.39
N VAL A 71 -1.04 10.22 8.40
CA VAL A 71 -0.99 10.94 7.12
C VAL A 71 -1.86 10.25 6.07
N LYS A 72 -2.61 11.10 5.37
CA LYS A 72 -3.46 10.76 4.24
C LYS A 72 -2.64 10.08 3.14
N PHE A 73 -3.17 9.03 2.53
CA PHE A 73 -2.52 8.34 1.42
C PHE A 73 -3.36 8.46 0.13
N ARG A 74 -2.74 8.15 -1.00
CA ARG A 74 -3.38 8.30 -2.33
C ARG A 74 -3.14 7.02 -3.14
N PRO A 75 -4.20 6.34 -3.60
CA PRO A 75 -4.07 5.22 -4.51
C PRO A 75 -3.36 5.61 -5.80
N VAL A 76 -2.67 4.66 -6.42
CA VAL A 76 -1.98 4.87 -7.69
C VAL A 76 -3.00 5.26 -8.77
N GLY A 77 -2.68 6.32 -9.52
CA GLY A 77 -3.57 6.89 -10.54
C GLY A 77 -4.80 7.63 -9.99
N SER A 78 -4.88 7.90 -8.68
CA SER A 78 -5.97 8.69 -8.08
C SER A 78 -5.56 10.13 -7.81
N ASN A 79 -6.52 11.06 -7.95
CA ASN A 79 -6.38 12.44 -7.47
C ASN A 79 -7.06 12.68 -6.10
N THR A 80 -7.60 11.65 -5.48
CA THR A 80 -8.30 11.75 -4.19
C THR A 80 -7.43 11.16 -3.08
N GLN A 81 -7.24 11.91 -2.00
CA GLN A 81 -6.56 11.44 -0.79
C GLN A 81 -7.55 10.77 0.15
N TYR A 82 -7.11 9.68 0.79
CA TYR A 82 -7.86 8.94 1.80
C TYR A 82 -7.23 9.21 3.16
N SER A 83 -8.06 9.70 4.07
CA SER A 83 -7.78 9.71 5.51
C SER A 83 -8.46 8.44 6.05
N GLY A 84 -7.72 7.58 6.74
CA GLY A 84 -8.36 6.59 7.62
C GLY A 84 -9.10 7.33 8.71
#